data_AF-A0A809RQ44-F1
#
_entry.id   AF-A0A809RQ44-F1
#
_cell.length_a   1.000
_cell.length_b   1.000
_cell.length_c   1.000
_cell.angle_alpha   90.00
_cell.angle_beta   90.00
_cell.angle_gamma   90.00
#
_symmetry.space_group_name_H-M   'P 1'
#
loop_
_entity.id
_entity.type
_entity.pdbx_description
1 polymer ?
#
loop_
_entity_poly.entity_id
_entity_poly.type
_entity_poly.pdbx_seq_one_letter_code
_entity_poly.pdbx_strand_id
1 'polypeptide(L)'
;MLVGLEKADDRKIWEFAKAGGYVIVTKDDDFLDMQSVLDSPPKIILLGLGNCTNRQVAEALIGSKAEIEAALSKEDTGFVEVI
;
A
#
# COMPACT_ATOMS: atom_id res chain seq x y z
N MET A 1 -9.18 4.69 -16.73
CA MET A 1 -10.30 3.75 -16.54
C MET A 1 -10.00 2.95 -15.29
N LEU A 2 -10.95 2.80 -14.37
CA LEU A 2 -10.76 2.03 -13.14
C LEU A 2 -10.87 0.52 -13.42
N VAL A 3 -10.29 -0.31 -12.56
CA VAL A 3 -10.26 -1.78 -12.72
C VAL A 3 -11.52 -2.48 -12.20
N GLY A 4 -12.50 -1.74 -11.70
CA GLY A 4 -13.80 -2.29 -11.27
C GLY A 4 -13.79 -2.94 -9.88
N LEU A 5 -12.83 -2.58 -9.02
CA LEU A 5 -12.69 -3.10 -7.66
C LEU A 5 -13.23 -2.15 -6.57
N GLU A 6 -13.95 -1.09 -6.94
CA GLU A 6 -14.47 -0.06 -6.00
C GLU A 6 -15.35 -0.61 -4.86
N LYS A 7 -15.92 -1.80 -5.05
CA LYS A 7 -16.80 -2.49 -4.09
C LYS A 7 -16.25 -3.86 -3.68
N ALA A 8 -15.00 -4.15 -4.03
CA ALA A 8 -14.35 -5.40 -3.65
C ALA A 8 -13.97 -5.35 -2.16
N ASP A 9 -13.93 -6.52 -1.54
CA ASP A 9 -13.37 -6.69 -0.20
C ASP A 9 -11.82 -6.67 -0.24
N ASP A 10 -11.22 -6.52 0.93
CA ASP A 10 -9.76 -6.42 1.08
C ASP A 10 -9.05 -7.66 0.57
N ARG A 11 -9.66 -8.85 0.74
CA ARG A 11 -9.12 -10.11 0.22
C ARG A 11 -9.00 -10.10 -1.29
N LYS A 12 -9.98 -9.54 -2.00
CA LYS A 12 -9.96 -9.45 -3.46
C LYS A 12 -9.01 -8.37 -3.97
N ILE A 13 -8.88 -7.25 -3.24
CA ILE A 13 -7.84 -6.24 -3.50
C ILE A 13 -6.44 -6.85 -3.33
N TRP A 14 -6.25 -7.62 -2.25
CA TRP A 14 -5.02 -8.33 -1.93
C TRP A 14 -4.58 -9.28 -3.04
N GLU A 15 -5.46 -10.17 -3.46
CA GLU A 15 -5.15 -11.14 -4.52
C GLU A 15 -4.88 -10.46 -5.86
N PHE A 16 -5.60 -9.37 -6.17
CA PHE A 16 -5.31 -8.57 -7.35
C PHE A 16 -3.91 -7.94 -7.30
N ALA A 17 -3.55 -7.33 -6.17
CA ALA A 17 -2.24 -6.72 -5.99
C ALA A 17 -1.12 -7.76 -6.08
N LYS A 18 -1.29 -8.89 -5.39
CA LYS A 18 -0.34 -10.01 -5.41
C LYS A 18 -0.14 -10.57 -6.82
N ALA A 19 -1.23 -10.86 -7.54
CA ALA A 19 -1.16 -11.43 -8.89
C ALA A 19 -0.50 -10.47 -9.90
N GLY A 20 -0.70 -9.16 -9.72
CA GLY A 20 -0.13 -8.13 -10.59
C GLY A 20 1.26 -7.63 -10.19
N GLY A 21 1.80 -8.06 -9.05
CA GLY A 21 3.02 -7.48 -8.48
C GLY A 21 2.86 -6.00 -8.11
N TYR A 22 1.65 -5.58 -7.75
CA TYR A 22 1.35 -4.19 -7.37
C TYR A 22 1.61 -3.95 -5.88
N VAL A 23 1.79 -2.67 -5.55
CA VAL A 23 1.90 -2.16 -4.18
C VAL A 23 0.54 -1.62 -3.76
N ILE A 24 0.08 -2.00 -2.58
CA ILE A 24 -1.16 -1.47 -2.00
C ILE A 24 -0.82 -0.18 -1.26
N VAL A 25 -1.55 0.91 -1.54
CA VAL A 25 -1.44 2.17 -0.80
C VAL A 25 -2.72 2.36 -0.02
N THR A 26 -2.65 2.43 1.30
CA THR A 26 -3.84 2.43 2.17
C THR A 26 -3.65 3.26 3.43
N LYS A 27 -4.75 3.68 4.06
CA LYS A 27 -4.80 4.20 5.44
C LYS A 27 -5.27 3.14 6.44
N ASP A 28 -5.69 1.99 5.93
CA ASP A 28 -6.30 0.91 6.68
C ASP A 28 -5.21 -0.08 7.12
N ASP A 29 -5.05 -0.25 8.42
CA ASP A 29 -4.06 -1.12 9.04
C ASP A 29 -4.43 -2.60 8.94
N ASP A 30 -5.68 -2.95 8.59
CA ASP A 30 -6.11 -4.35 8.38
C ASP A 30 -5.27 -5.06 7.29
N PHE A 31 -4.71 -4.31 6.34
CA PHE A 31 -3.78 -4.87 5.34
C PHE A 31 -2.43 -5.31 5.93
N LEU A 32 -1.97 -4.68 7.02
CA LEU A 32 -0.76 -5.13 7.74
C LEU A 32 -1.04 -6.42 8.50
N ASP A 33 -2.24 -6.56 9.08
CA ASP A 33 -2.65 -7.82 9.70
C ASP A 33 -2.69 -8.94 8.67
N MET A 34 -3.25 -8.69 7.48
CA MET A 34 -3.21 -9.62 6.36
C MET A 34 -1.77 -9.99 5.96
N GLN A 35 -0.84 -9.03 5.96
CA GLN A 35 0.58 -9.27 5.68
C GLN A 35 1.26 -10.18 6.69
N SER A 36 0.84 -10.12 7.96
CA SER A 36 1.40 -10.99 9.01
C SER A 36 0.93 -12.45 8.92
N VAL A 37 -0.19 -12.70 8.23
CA VAL A 37 -0.84 -14.03 8.16
C VAL A 37 -0.63 -14.73 6.82
N LEU A 38 -0.48 -13.97 5.73
CA LEU A 38 -0.51 -14.50 4.36
C LEU A 38 0.87 -14.59 3.72
N ASP A 39 1.16 -15.73 3.09
CA ASP A 39 2.42 -15.95 2.38
C ASP A 39 2.57 -15.08 1.12
N SER A 40 3.81 -14.65 0.86
CA SER A 40 4.20 -13.79 -0.27
C SER A 40 3.27 -12.58 -0.41
N PRO A 41 3.22 -11.70 0.61
CA PRO A 41 2.31 -10.57 0.63
C PRO A 41 2.69 -9.52 -0.43
N PRO A 42 1.72 -8.81 -1.04
CA PRO A 42 2.02 -7.59 -1.76
C PRO A 42 2.70 -6.60 -0.82
N LYS A 43 3.51 -5.71 -1.40
CA LYS A 43 4.12 -4.62 -0.64
C LYS A 43 3.06 -3.57 -0.29
N ILE A 44 3.19 -2.94 0.86
CA ILE A 44 2.21 -1.99 1.37
C ILE A 44 2.86 -0.63 1.63
N ILE A 45 2.18 0.44 1.26
CA ILE A 45 2.46 1.81 1.71
C ILE A 45 1.32 2.20 2.64
N LEU A 46 1.60 2.32 3.94
CA LEU A 46 0.63 2.78 4.92
C LEU A 46 0.71 4.31 5.05
N LEU A 47 -0.42 4.99 4.95
CA LEU A 47 -0.53 6.44 5.03
C LEU A 47 -0.90 6.88 6.46
N GLY A 48 0.09 7.30 7.24
CA GLY A 48 -0.05 7.84 8.61
C GLY A 48 -0.52 9.30 8.69
N LEU A 49 -1.12 9.84 7.62
CA LEU A 49 -1.39 11.28 7.45
C LEU A 49 -2.65 11.81 8.19
N GLY A 50 -3.36 10.98 8.93
CA GLY A 50 -4.64 11.34 9.57
C GLY A 50 -5.69 11.85 8.57
N ASN A 51 -6.50 12.84 8.98
CA ASN A 51 -7.47 13.48 8.09
C ASN A 51 -6.76 14.51 7.20
N CYS A 52 -6.65 14.20 5.90
CA CYS A 52 -5.92 15.01 4.94
C CYS A 52 -6.60 15.00 3.58
N THR A 53 -6.31 16.02 2.78
CA THR A 53 -6.80 16.12 1.41
C THR A 53 -6.01 15.22 0.47
N ASN A 54 -6.61 14.85 -0.67
CA ASN A 54 -5.91 14.09 -1.72
C ASN A 54 -4.63 14.80 -2.20
N ARG A 55 -4.60 16.14 -2.16
CA ARG A 55 -3.40 16.91 -2.49
C ARG A 55 -2.27 16.67 -1.49
N GLN A 56 -2.58 16.67 -0.19
CA GLN A 56 -1.59 16.39 0.85
C GLN A 56 -1.09 14.94 0.76
N VAL A 57 -1.95 13.98 0.45
CA VAL A 57 -1.53 12.59 0.19
C VAL A 57 -0.55 12.53 -0.98
N ALA A 58 -0.86 13.20 -2.09
CA ALA A 58 0.03 13.24 -3.25
C ALA A 58 1.37 13.91 -2.92
N GLU A 59 1.37 15.03 -2.19
CA GLU A 59 2.58 15.74 -1.76
C GLU A 59 3.46 14.86 -0.87
N ALA A 60 2.87 14.13 0.09
CA ALA A 60 3.60 13.20 0.96
C ALA A 60 4.22 12.04 0.16
N LEU A 61 3.45 11.40 -0.73
CA LEU A 61 3.96 10.31 -1.57
C LEU A 61 5.08 10.76 -2.51
N ILE A 62 4.95 11.94 -3.11
CA ILE A 62 5.98 12.51 -4.00
C ILE A 62 7.21 12.91 -3.20
N GLY A 63 7.04 13.53 -2.04
CA GLY A 63 8.13 13.93 -1.14
C GLY A 63 8.93 12.74 -0.61
N SER A 64 8.25 11.64 -0.27
CA SER A 64 8.87 10.42 0.22
C SER A 64 9.26 9.43 -0.89
N LYS A 65 9.15 9.80 -2.17
CA LYS A 65 9.36 8.88 -3.31
C LYS A 65 10.65 8.08 -3.21
N ALA A 66 11.77 8.76 -2.95
CA ALA A 66 13.09 8.10 -2.91
C ALA A 66 13.19 7.08 -1.76
N GLU A 67 12.61 7.39 -0.61
CA GLU A 67 12.56 6.51 0.55
C GLU A 67 11.66 5.30 0.29
N ILE A 68 10.48 5.53 -0.30
CA ILE A 68 9.54 4.48 -0.72
C ILE A 68 10.23 3.53 -1.71
N GLU A 69 10.84 4.05 -2.78
CA GLU A 69 11.53 3.23 -3.77
C GLU A 69 12.69 2.43 -3.14
N ALA A 70 13.48 3.06 -2.27
CA ALA A 70 14.57 2.38 -1.57
C ALA A 70 14.06 1.27 -0.63
N ALA A 71 13.00 1.53 0.14
CA ALA A 71 12.39 0.55 1.03
C ALA A 71 11.80 -0.62 0.24
N LEU A 72 11.01 -0.34 -0.78
CA LEU A 72 10.33 -1.35 -1.60
C LEU A 72 11.27 -2.06 -2.58
N SER A 73 12.55 -1.67 -2.71
CA SER A 73 13.55 -2.43 -3.47
C SER A 73 14.08 -3.66 -2.72
N LYS A 74 13.95 -3.68 -1.38
CA LYS A 74 14.44 -4.77 -0.54
C LYS A 74 13.45 -5.94 -0.54
N GLU A 75 13.96 -7.17 -0.55
CA GLU A 75 13.11 -8.38 -0.51
C GLU A 75 12.42 -8.55 0.85
N ASP A 76 13.11 -8.22 1.94
CA ASP A 76 12.59 -8.39 3.31
C ASP A 76 11.64 -7.28 3.77
N THR A 77 11.43 -6.24 2.96
CA THR A 77 10.57 -5.11 3.33
C THR A 77 9.16 -5.32 2.77
N GLY A 78 8.25 -5.73 3.67
CA GLY A 78 6.83 -5.91 3.38
C GLY A 78 6.05 -4.59 3.32
N PHE A 79 6.42 -3.59 4.11
CA PHE A 79 5.71 -2.30 4.11
C PHE A 79 6.62 -1.12 4.41
N VAL A 80 6.13 0.07 4.05
CA VAL A 80 6.69 1.37 4.44
C VAL A 80 5.56 2.29 4.88
N GLU A 81 5.80 3.07 5.93
CA GLU A 81 4.86 4.08 6.40
C GLU A 81 5.25 5.46 5.87
N VAL A 82 4.25 6.23 5.45
CA VAL A 82 4.39 7.61 4.97
C VAL A 82 3.55 8.51 5.87
N ILE A 83 4.21 9.45 6.53
CA ILE A 83 3.65 10.40 7.51
C ILE A 83 3.68 11.84 7.02
#